data_AF-A0A7J3XUK2-F1
#
_entry.id   AF-A0A7J3XUK2-F1
#
_cell.length_a   1.000
_cell.length_b   1.000
_cell.length_c   1.000
_cell.angle_alpha   90.00
_cell.angle_beta   90.00
_cell.angle_gamma   90.00
#
_symmetry.space_group_name_H-M   'P 1'
#
loop_
_entity.id
_entity.type
_entity.pdbx_description
1 polymer ?
#
loop_
_entity_poly.entity_id
_entity_poly.type
_entity_poly.pdbx_seq_one_letter_code
_entity_poly.pdbx_strand_id
1 'polypeptide(L)'
;MSSEEERKPLRVVAAEAGFIVEDEEGAEELHSTSYYGEYVAGKLKLTAVEALHLLERGKVAVFDEKGRELSFEELVRMAASRDPGVWLKYLVYSDLRRRGYVVKEGFSDRVEFRVYRKGAEVGSEGAKFLV
;
A
#
# COMPACT_ATOMS: atom_id res chain seq x y z
N MET A 1 12.79 -18.68 14.51
CA MET A 1 11.89 -19.77 14.05
C MET A 1 10.96 -19.20 13.00
N SER A 2 10.84 -19.94 11.90
CA SER A 2 10.19 -19.60 10.63
C SER A 2 10.98 -18.65 9.74
N SER A 3 11.60 -19.27 8.75
CA SER A 3 12.27 -18.71 7.59
C SER A 3 11.41 -17.64 6.93
N GLU A 4 11.90 -16.40 6.94
CA GLU A 4 11.47 -15.37 6.00
C GLU A 4 11.93 -15.87 4.63
N GLU A 5 11.07 -16.60 3.91
CA GLU A 5 11.29 -16.96 2.52
C GLU A 5 11.73 -15.69 1.79
N GLU A 6 12.88 -15.74 1.10
CA GLU A 6 13.29 -14.74 0.12
C GLU A 6 12.28 -14.78 -1.05
N ARG A 7 11.05 -14.32 -0.80
CA ARG A 7 10.06 -14.11 -1.84
C ARG A 7 10.53 -12.93 -2.66
N LYS A 8 10.60 -13.13 -3.97
CA LYS A 8 10.87 -12.03 -4.90
C LYS A 8 9.85 -10.91 -4.68
N PRO A 9 10.28 -9.64 -4.75
CA PRO A 9 9.36 -8.52 -4.62
C PRO A 9 8.28 -8.61 -5.70
N LEU A 10 7.03 -8.38 -5.31
CA LEU A 10 5.91 -8.38 -6.26
C LEU A 10 6.06 -7.21 -7.22
N ARG A 11 5.79 -7.47 -8.49
CA ARG A 11 5.90 -6.45 -9.54
C ARG A 11 4.66 -5.55 -9.51
N VAL A 12 4.89 -4.25 -9.39
CA VAL A 12 3.84 -3.22 -9.38
C VAL A 12 4.10 -2.23 -10.52
N VAL A 13 3.06 -1.92 -11.29
CA VAL A 13 3.13 -0.90 -12.35
C VAL A 13 2.48 0.40 -11.87
N ALA A 14 3.24 1.47 -11.90
CA ALA A 14 2.78 2.83 -11.67
C ALA A 14 2.22 3.42 -12.96
N ALA A 15 0.90 3.47 -13.06
CA ALA A 15 0.16 4.06 -14.17
C ALA A 15 -0.47 5.40 -13.78
N GLU A 16 -1.09 6.09 -14.73
CA GLU A 16 -1.97 7.23 -14.41
C GLU A 16 -3.10 6.82 -13.47
N ALA A 17 -3.69 5.65 -13.68
CA ALA A 17 -4.85 5.14 -12.94
C ALA A 17 -4.52 4.54 -11.56
N GLY A 18 -3.27 4.63 -11.10
CA GLY A 18 -2.80 4.15 -9.80
C GLY A 18 -1.64 3.15 -9.89
N PHE A 19 -1.42 2.43 -8.78
CA PHE A 19 -0.37 1.41 -8.67
C PHE A 19 -1.01 0.03 -8.74
N ILE A 20 -0.67 -0.76 -9.75
CA ILE A 20 -1.35 -2.03 -10.05
C ILE A 20 -0.38 -3.18 -9.80
N VAL A 21 -0.78 -4.15 -8.99
CA VAL A 21 -0.01 -5.39 -8.78
C VAL A 21 -0.25 -6.32 -9.98
N GLU A 22 0.82 -6.78 -10.63
CA GLU A 22 0.72 -7.65 -11.82
C GLU A 22 0.61 -9.14 -11.47
N ASP A 23 1.16 -9.54 -10.32
CA ASP A 23 1.16 -10.92 -9.85
C ASP A 23 -0.14 -11.24 -9.11
N GLU A 24 -0.98 -12.11 -9.67
CA GLU A 24 -2.32 -12.40 -9.13
C GLU A 24 -2.28 -13.15 -7.79
N GLU A 25 -1.41 -14.16 -7.65
CA GLU A 25 -1.28 -14.94 -6.41
C GLU A 25 -0.75 -14.07 -5.26
N GLY A 26 0.30 -13.31 -5.50
CA GLY A 26 0.87 -12.37 -4.54
C GLY A 26 -0.09 -11.23 -4.23
N ALA A 27 -0.89 -10.75 -5.19
CA ALA A 27 -1.95 -9.79 -4.93
C ALA A 27 -3.00 -10.36 -3.97
N GLU A 28 -3.47 -11.59 -4.20
CA GLU A 28 -4.47 -12.23 -3.34
C GLU A 28 -3.94 -12.37 -1.90
N GLU A 29 -2.70 -12.82 -1.72
CA GLU A 29 -2.08 -12.94 -0.40
C GLU A 29 -1.94 -11.57 0.28
N LEU A 30 -1.47 -10.56 -0.46
CA LEU A 30 -1.25 -9.21 0.03
C LEU A 30 -2.56 -8.57 0.51
N HIS A 31 -3.66 -8.82 -0.20
CA HIS A 31 -4.99 -8.33 0.16
C HIS A 31 -5.65 -9.14 1.28
N SER A 32 -5.68 -10.47 1.17
CA SER A 32 -6.37 -11.36 2.12
C SER A 32 -5.74 -11.39 3.51
N THR A 33 -4.41 -11.37 3.58
CA THR A 33 -3.68 -11.54 4.84
C THR A 33 -3.34 -10.20 5.48
N SER A 34 -2.92 -9.23 4.65
CA SER A 34 -2.39 -7.96 5.13
C SER A 34 -3.28 -6.75 4.84
N TYR A 35 -4.41 -6.96 4.14
CA TYR A 35 -5.37 -5.91 3.82
C TYR A 35 -4.75 -4.71 3.11
N TYR A 36 -3.76 -4.93 2.24
CA TYR A 36 -3.26 -3.87 1.35
C TYR A 36 -4.08 -3.83 0.06
N GLY A 37 -4.25 -2.61 -0.46
CA GLY A 37 -4.93 -2.36 -1.71
C GLY A 37 -6.41 -2.69 -1.70
N GLU A 38 -7.05 -2.39 -2.83
CA GLU A 38 -8.45 -2.68 -3.13
C GLU A 38 -8.56 -3.24 -4.55
N TYR A 39 -9.44 -4.23 -4.75
CA TYR A 39 -9.67 -4.78 -6.08
C TYR A 39 -10.55 -3.84 -6.90
N VAL A 40 -10.05 -3.40 -8.05
CA VAL A 40 -10.75 -2.56 -9.00
C VAL A 40 -10.65 -3.19 -10.38
N ALA A 41 -11.79 -3.54 -10.98
CA ALA A 41 -11.87 -4.21 -12.28
C ALA A 41 -10.99 -5.49 -12.36
N GLY A 42 -10.99 -6.29 -11.29
CA GLY A 42 -10.26 -7.56 -11.22
C GLY A 42 -8.77 -7.44 -10.93
N LYS A 43 -8.22 -6.23 -10.78
CA LYS A 43 -6.81 -6.02 -10.42
C LYS A 43 -6.67 -5.40 -9.04
N LEU A 44 -5.66 -5.81 -8.28
CA LEU A 44 -5.34 -5.19 -7.01
C LEU A 44 -4.67 -3.84 -7.25
N LYS A 45 -5.32 -2.77 -6.78
CA LYS A 45 -4.79 -1.40 -6.82
C LYS A 45 -4.30 -0.99 -5.44
N LEU A 46 -3.08 -0.48 -5.39
CA LEU A 46 -2.48 0.14 -4.22
C LEU A 46 -2.64 1.66 -4.30
N THR A 47 -2.82 2.26 -3.14
CA THR A 47 -2.68 3.71 -2.96
C THR A 47 -1.20 4.12 -3.04
N ALA A 48 -0.94 5.42 -3.22
CA ALA A 48 0.44 5.92 -3.25
C ALA A 48 1.21 5.63 -1.95
N VAL A 49 0.55 5.79 -0.81
CA VAL A 49 1.17 5.54 0.51
C VAL A 49 1.42 4.05 0.75
N GLU A 50 0.55 3.17 0.24
CA GLU A 50 0.76 1.72 0.26
C GLU A 50 1.94 1.31 -0.61
N ALA A 51 2.00 1.79 -1.85
CA ALA A 51 3.11 1.49 -2.76
C ALA A 51 4.45 1.95 -2.19
N LEU A 52 4.50 3.17 -1.64
CA LEU A 52 5.69 3.69 -0.94
C LEU A 52 6.10 2.81 0.24
N HIS A 53 5.15 2.46 1.11
CA HIS A 53 5.44 1.63 2.28
C HIS A 53 5.93 0.23 1.90
N LEU A 54 5.29 -0.41 0.90
CA LEU A 54 5.67 -1.75 0.46
C LEU A 54 7.02 -1.75 -0.26
N LEU A 55 7.33 -0.71 -1.03
CA LEU A 55 8.62 -0.54 -1.70
C LEU A 55 9.73 -0.34 -0.66
N GLU A 56 9.52 0.52 0.33
CA GLU A 56 10.46 0.72 1.44
C GLU A 56 10.73 -0.58 2.21
N ARG A 57 9.69 -1.41 2.38
CA ARG A 57 9.78 -2.71 3.03
C ARG A 57 10.41 -3.80 2.17
N GLY A 58 10.76 -3.52 0.90
CA GLY A 58 11.29 -4.49 -0.05
C GLY A 58 10.29 -5.56 -0.48
N LYS A 59 8.99 -5.35 -0.26
CA LYS A 59 7.93 -6.32 -0.61
C LYS A 59 7.48 -6.21 -2.05
N VAL A 60 7.64 -5.04 -2.65
CA VAL A 60 7.27 -4.78 -4.05
C VAL A 60 8.41 -4.07 -4.76
N ALA A 61 8.48 -4.26 -6.07
CA ALA A 61 9.31 -3.47 -6.97
C ALA A 61 8.35 -2.70 -7.90
N VAL A 62 8.52 -1.38 -7.98
CA VAL A 62 7.61 -0.50 -8.72
C VAL A 62 8.24 -0.11 -10.04
N PHE A 63 7.49 -0.23 -11.13
CA PHE A 63 7.93 0.08 -12.49
C PHE A 63 7.03 1.15 -13.11
N ASP A 64 7.59 2.04 -13.90
CA ASP A 64 6.78 2.93 -14.75
C ASP A 64 6.14 2.16 -15.93
N GLU A 65 5.24 2.82 -16.67
CA GLU A 65 4.56 2.24 -17.83
C GLU A 65 5.53 1.85 -18.97
N LYS A 66 6.77 2.35 -18.95
CA LYS A 66 7.84 2.00 -19.90
C LYS A 66 8.67 0.81 -19.43
N GLY A 67 8.35 0.24 -18.27
CA GLY A 67 9.02 -0.92 -17.69
C GLY A 67 10.30 -0.60 -16.94
N ARG A 68 10.60 0.68 -16.67
CA ARG A 68 11.77 1.08 -15.89
C ARG A 68 11.43 1.04 -14.40
N GLU A 69 12.30 0.41 -13.62
CA GLU A 69 12.15 0.36 -12.16
C GLU A 69 12.36 1.75 -11.54
N LEU A 70 11.49 2.10 -10.59
CA LEU A 70 11.53 3.36 -9.86
C LEU A 70 12.20 3.15 -8.51
N SER A 71 13.17 4.00 -8.20
CA SER A 71 13.68 4.13 -6.83
C SER A 71 12.62 4.70 -5.88
N PHE A 72 12.84 4.53 -4.58
CA PHE A 72 11.95 5.10 -3.57
C PHE A 72 11.83 6.63 -3.71
N GLU A 73 12.94 7.33 -3.94
CA GLU A 73 12.95 8.79 -4.11
C GLU A 73 12.18 9.22 -5.36
N GLU A 74 12.28 8.47 -6.46
CA GLU A 74 11.50 8.75 -7.68
C GLU A 74 10.01 8.52 -7.45
N LEU A 75 9.65 7.44 -6.76
CA LEU A 75 8.27 7.16 -6.39
C LEU A 75 7.71 8.25 -5.48
N VAL A 76 8.47 8.73 -4.50
CA VAL A 76 8.08 9.87 -3.64
C VAL A 76 7.83 11.12 -4.48
N ARG A 77 8.75 11.48 -5.39
CA ARG A 77 8.59 12.67 -6.25
C ARG A 77 7.37 12.55 -7.15
N MET A 78 7.14 11.38 -7.75
CA MET A 78 5.99 11.12 -8.59
C MET A 78 4.67 11.17 -7.81
N ALA A 79 4.65 10.65 -6.58
CA ALA A 79 3.47 10.72 -5.73
C ALA A 79 3.21 12.17 -5.28
N ALA A 80 4.27 12.91 -4.90
CA ALA A 80 4.17 14.28 -4.41
C ALA A 80 3.73 15.29 -5.49
N SER A 81 4.03 15.01 -6.76
CA SER A 81 3.51 15.84 -7.86
C SER A 81 2.00 15.69 -8.08
N ARG A 82 1.42 14.56 -7.66
CA ARG A 82 -0.03 14.28 -7.72
C ARG A 82 -0.75 14.71 -6.44
N ASP A 83 -0.15 14.48 -5.29
CA ASP A 83 -0.67 14.87 -3.98
C ASP A 83 0.48 15.47 -3.13
N PRO A 84 0.54 16.81 -2.98
CA PRO A 84 1.56 17.47 -2.18
C PRO A 84 1.60 17.02 -0.70
N GLY A 85 0.49 16.50 -0.18
CA GLY A 85 0.39 15.98 1.19
C GLY A 85 0.83 14.52 1.36
N VAL A 86 1.17 13.83 0.26
CA VAL A 86 1.43 12.38 0.28
C VAL A 86 2.58 12.00 1.21
N TRP A 87 3.59 12.86 1.36
CA TRP A 87 4.74 12.57 2.22
C TRP A 87 4.31 12.46 3.69
N LEU A 88 3.49 13.39 4.16
CA LEU A 88 2.96 13.35 5.52
C LEU A 88 2.04 12.14 5.73
N LYS A 89 1.13 11.90 4.76
CA LYS A 89 0.25 10.72 4.76
C LYS A 89 1.05 9.42 4.84
N TYR A 90 2.13 9.31 4.06
CA TYR A 90 3.03 8.16 4.08
C TYR A 90 3.73 7.99 5.43
N LEU A 91 4.23 9.06 6.06
CA LEU A 91 4.88 8.97 7.37
C LEU A 91 3.92 8.41 8.43
N VAL A 92 2.69 8.92 8.48
CA VAL A 92 1.63 8.44 9.39
C VAL A 92 1.26 6.99 9.07
N TYR A 93 1.01 6.70 7.80
CA TYR A 93 0.65 5.37 7.33
C TYR A 93 1.74 4.34 7.68
N SER A 94 3.01 4.65 7.41
CA SER A 94 4.15 3.77 7.64
C SER A 94 4.37 3.51 9.12
N ASP A 95 4.25 4.53 9.99
CA ASP A 95 4.35 4.34 11.45
C ASP A 95 3.23 3.41 11.97
N LEU A 96 1.98 3.63 11.54
CA LEU A 96 0.85 2.78 11.94
C LEU A 96 1.00 1.33 11.46
N ARG A 97 1.39 1.13 10.19
CA ARG A 97 1.62 -0.21 9.63
C ARG A 97 2.79 -0.93 10.32
N ARG A 98 3.88 -0.24 10.64
CA ARG A 98 5.02 -0.81 11.40
C ARG A 98 4.63 -1.27 12.79
N ARG A 99 3.64 -0.62 13.43
CA ARG A 99 3.08 -1.03 14.72
C ARG A 99 2.09 -2.21 14.61
N GLY A 100 1.82 -2.69 13.40
CA GLY A 100 0.95 -3.83 13.14
C GLY A 100 -0.54 -3.49 13.08
N TYR A 101 -0.90 -2.20 12.98
CA TYR A 101 -2.27 -1.81 12.66
C TYR A 101 -2.59 -2.12 11.20
N VAL A 102 -3.85 -2.38 10.91
CA VAL A 102 -4.36 -2.36 9.55
C VAL A 102 -4.88 -0.96 9.27
N VAL A 103 -4.41 -0.34 8.19
CA VAL A 103 -4.73 1.04 7.82
C VAL A 103 -5.37 1.03 6.45
N LYS A 104 -6.58 1.58 6.36
CA LYS A 104 -7.35 1.75 5.13
C LYS A 104 -7.59 3.23 4.85
N GLU A 105 -7.82 3.59 3.60
CA GLU A 105 -8.24 4.95 3.24
C GLU A 105 -9.50 5.34 4.02
N GLY A 106 -9.52 6.57 4.51
CA GLY A 106 -10.69 7.17 5.12
C GLY A 106 -11.76 7.54 4.10
N PHE A 107 -12.81 8.18 4.58
CA PHE A 107 -14.03 8.39 3.80
C PHE A 107 -14.19 9.83 3.29
N SER A 108 -13.26 10.73 3.64
CA SER A 108 -13.39 12.18 3.35
C SER A 108 -12.05 12.88 3.41
N ASP A 109 -12.03 14.14 2.97
CA ASP A 109 -10.93 15.11 3.11
C ASP A 109 -10.59 15.52 4.56
N ARG A 110 -11.41 15.10 5.54
CA ARG A 110 -11.20 15.37 6.97
C ARG A 110 -10.71 14.15 7.74
N VAL A 111 -10.73 12.99 7.10
CA VAL A 111 -10.39 11.71 7.69
C VAL A 111 -9.64 10.92 6.64
N GLU A 112 -8.33 10.97 6.75
CA GLU A 112 -7.38 10.40 5.81
C GLU A 112 -7.32 8.88 5.97
N PHE A 113 -7.43 8.37 7.20
CA PHE A 113 -7.27 6.95 7.49
C PHE A 113 -8.30 6.37 8.47
N ARG A 114 -8.61 5.10 8.22
CA ARG A 114 -9.28 4.19 9.16
C ARG A 114 -8.26 3.21 9.71
N VAL A 115 -8.13 3.17 11.03
CA VAL A 115 -7.14 2.34 11.70
C VAL A 115 -7.84 1.23 12.48
N TYR A 116 -7.52 -0.01 12.14
CA TYR A 116 -8.04 -1.22 12.77
C TYR A 116 -6.95 -1.87 13.61
N ARG A 117 -7.36 -2.53 14.70
CA ARG A 117 -6.42 -3.22 15.60
C ARG A 117 -5.63 -4.29 14.85
N LYS A 118 -4.48 -4.63 15.41
CA LYS A 118 -3.71 -5.80 14.99
C LYS A 118 -4.59 -7.06 15.05
N GLY A 119 -4.66 -7.79 13.94
CA GLY A 119 -5.46 -9.00 13.82
C GLY A 119 -6.97 -8.77 13.69
N ALA A 120 -7.40 -7.52 13.49
CA ALA A 120 -8.81 -7.24 13.22
C ALA A 120 -9.22 -7.81 11.85
N GLU A 121 -10.42 -8.36 11.80
CA GLU A 121 -11.06 -8.72 10.54
C GLU A 121 -11.75 -7.47 9.96
N VAL A 122 -11.15 -6.90 8.91
CA VAL A 122 -11.70 -5.71 8.26
C VAL A 122 -13.01 -6.10 7.56
N GLY A 123 -14.10 -5.46 7.96
CA GLY A 123 -15.45 -5.73 7.44
C GLY A 123 -16.41 -6.33 8.46
N SER A 124 -15.90 -7.03 9.49
CA SER A 124 -16.68 -7.52 10.64
C SER A 124 -16.47 -6.65 11.88
N GLU A 125 -15.26 -6.09 12.06
CA GLU A 125 -14.95 -5.13 13.12
C GLU A 125 -14.93 -3.68 12.61
N GLY A 126 -15.39 -2.74 13.44
CA GLY A 126 -15.29 -1.30 13.18
C GLY A 126 -13.87 -0.76 13.35
N ALA A 127 -13.57 0.36 12.69
CA ALA A 127 -12.30 1.06 12.88
C ALA A 127 -12.14 1.52 14.34
N LYS A 128 -10.95 1.31 14.92
CA LYS A 128 -10.64 1.73 16.29
C LYS A 128 -10.34 3.22 16.36
N PHE A 129 -9.70 3.77 15.33
CA PHE A 129 -9.37 5.19 15.23
C PHE A 129 -9.66 5.73 13.83
N LEU A 130 -10.00 7.01 13.80
CA LEU A 130 -10.04 7.83 12.59
C LEU A 130 -8.90 8.84 12.72
N VAL A 131 -8.08 8.95 11.70
CA VAL A 131 -6.90 9.84 11.64
C VAL A 131 -7.03 10.75 10.45
#